data_AF-D4DKW0-F1
#
_entry.id   AF-D4DKW0-F1
#
_cell.length_a   1.000
_cell.length_b   1.000
_cell.length_c   1.000
_cell.angle_alpha   90.00
_cell.angle_beta   90.00
_cell.angle_gamma   90.00
#
_symmetry.space_group_name_H-M   'P 1'
#
loop_
_entity.id
_entity.type
_entity.pdbx_description
1 polymer ?
#
loop_
_entity_poly.entity_id
_entity_poly.type
_entity_poly.pdbx_seq_one_letter_code
_entity_poly.pdbx_strand_id
1 'polypeptide(L)'
;MVQVSSGLTIFDLTINGLSPGRYWATIRETGDVSRGPESTGGVWEAVKELKEKQQQGSSGSGSDPRGVVGSVDVDENGKGNVFLDRPIAVWEMIGRSMVVSRQREGPFSIDDEDTIVGVVARSAGVWDNEKMVCSCSGKNVWEEREEQRSRGIV
;
A
#
# COMPACT_ATOMS: atom_id res chain seq x y z
N MET A 1 5.14 1.64 6.08
CA MET A 1 4.80 0.49 6.96
C MET A 1 6.01 0.11 7.80
N VAL A 2 5.82 -0.21 9.08
CA VAL A 2 6.89 -0.64 10.00
C VAL A 2 6.34 -1.75 10.89
N GLN A 3 7.04 -2.89 10.94
CA GLN A 3 6.70 -3.97 11.85
C GLN A 3 7.24 -3.64 13.25
N VAL A 4 6.36 -3.56 14.24
CA VAL A 4 6.71 -3.17 15.63
C VAL A 4 6.73 -4.35 16.59
N SER A 5 6.13 -5.48 16.22
CA SER A 5 6.26 -6.76 16.93
C SER A 5 6.15 -7.94 15.96
N SER A 6 6.36 -9.18 16.40
CA SER A 6 6.39 -10.38 15.53
C SER A 6 5.12 -10.58 14.69
N GLY A 7 4.00 -9.96 15.08
CA GLY A 7 2.74 -10.04 14.35
C GLY A 7 1.97 -8.74 14.32
N LEU A 8 2.59 -7.57 14.51
CA LEU A 8 1.93 -6.27 14.44
C LEU A 8 2.71 -5.33 13.54
N THR A 9 2.04 -4.79 12.52
CA THR A 9 2.61 -3.80 11.60
C THR A 9 1.77 -2.54 11.61
N ILE A 10 2.46 -1.40 11.68
CA ILE A 10 1.88 -0.06 11.57
C ILE A 10 2.00 0.43 10.13
N PHE A 11 0.92 0.99 9.62
CA PHE A 11 0.79 1.65 8.33
C PHE A 11 0.59 3.13 8.58
N ASP A 12 1.50 3.93 8.04
CA ASP A 12 1.32 5.37 7.86
C ASP A 12 0.97 5.56 6.39
N LEU A 13 -0.27 5.97 6.13
CA LEU A 13 -0.79 6.20 4.80
C LEU A 13 -0.99 7.70 4.61
N THR A 14 -0.33 8.26 3.61
CA THR A 14 -0.51 9.64 3.18
C THR A 14 -0.89 9.64 1.71
N ILE A 15 -1.98 10.33 1.38
CA ILE A 15 -2.53 10.47 0.03
C ILE A 15 -2.51 11.94 -0.34
N ASN A 16 -2.15 12.22 -1.57
CA ASN A 16 -2.19 13.54 -2.16
C ASN A 16 -2.60 13.43 -3.63
N GLY A 17 -3.56 14.24 -4.06
CA GLY A 17 -4.00 14.32 -5.46
C GLY A 17 -5.15 13.37 -5.85
N LEU A 18 -5.85 12.76 -4.89
CA LEU A 18 -7.11 12.05 -5.18
C LEU A 18 -8.31 12.98 -5.02
N SER A 19 -9.40 12.70 -5.71
CA SER A 19 -10.60 13.50 -5.51
C SER A 19 -11.23 13.24 -4.12
N PRO A 20 -11.97 14.20 -3.54
CA PRO A 20 -12.48 14.08 -2.18
C PRO A 20 -13.38 12.85 -2.00
N GLY A 21 -13.31 12.23 -0.82
CA GLY A 21 -14.13 11.07 -0.50
C GLY A 21 -13.41 10.00 0.32
N ARG A 22 -14.11 8.88 0.55
CA ARG A 22 -13.60 7.77 1.34
C ARG A 22 -12.98 6.70 0.45
N TYR A 23 -11.76 6.30 0.80
CA TYR A 23 -10.98 5.29 0.09
C TYR A 23 -10.65 4.12 1.01
N TRP A 24 -10.41 2.95 0.41
CA TRP A 24 -10.02 1.72 1.07
C TRP A 24 -8.63 1.31 0.64
N ALA A 25 -7.75 1.10 1.61
CA ALA A 25 -6.42 0.52 1.37
C ALA A 25 -6.50 -1.01 1.52
N THR A 26 -6.18 -1.73 0.44
CA THR A 26 -6.21 -3.19 0.39
C THR A 26 -4.90 -3.76 -0.15
N ILE A 27 -4.39 -4.81 0.47
CA ILE A 27 -3.32 -5.68 -0.04
C ILE A 27 -3.96 -6.73 -0.95
N ARG A 28 -3.40 -6.87 -2.14
CA ARG A 28 -3.89 -7.78 -3.18
C ARG A 28 -3.06 -9.06 -3.24
N GLU A 29 -3.58 -10.05 -3.94
CA GLU A 29 -2.93 -11.36 -4.04
C GLU A 29 -1.59 -11.30 -4.78
N THR A 30 -1.47 -10.45 -5.80
CA THR A 30 -0.28 -10.38 -6.66
C THR A 30 0.34 -8.99 -6.67
N GLY A 31 1.64 -8.92 -6.92
CA GLY A 31 2.36 -7.68 -7.22
C GLY A 31 2.37 -7.33 -8.71
N ASP A 32 1.47 -7.89 -9.52
CA ASP A 32 1.41 -7.61 -10.95
C ASP A 32 0.65 -6.30 -11.21
N VAL A 33 1.40 -5.28 -11.64
CA VAL A 33 0.88 -3.95 -12.01
C VAL A 33 0.96 -3.70 -13.53
N SER A 34 1.15 -4.75 -14.33
CA SER A 34 1.26 -4.64 -15.79
C SER A 34 0.02 -4.04 -16.46
N ARG A 35 -1.16 -4.23 -15.87
CA ARG A 35 -2.42 -3.59 -16.27
C ARG A 35 -3.03 -2.77 -15.13
N GLY A 36 -2.18 -2.05 -14.40
CA GLY A 36 -2.60 -1.21 -13.28
C GLY A 36 -3.29 -2.02 -12.18
N PRO A 37 -4.40 -1.52 -11.58
CA PRO A 37 -5.08 -2.21 -10.49
C PRO A 37 -5.82 -3.48 -10.93
N GLU A 38 -6.13 -3.63 -12.23
CA GLU A 38 -6.86 -4.78 -12.78
C GLU A 38 -6.06 -6.09 -12.63
N SER A 39 -4.74 -6.05 -12.88
CA SER A 39 -3.88 -7.24 -12.83
C SER A 39 -3.52 -7.72 -11.43
N THR A 40 -3.95 -7.00 -10.39
CA THR A 40 -3.51 -7.27 -9.00
C THR A 40 -4.17 -8.48 -8.35
N GLY A 41 -5.27 -8.99 -8.91
CA GLY A 41 -6.04 -10.11 -8.37
C GLY A 41 -6.98 -9.69 -7.23
N GLY A 42 -7.45 -10.65 -6.44
CA GLY A 42 -8.38 -10.42 -5.34
C GLY A 42 -7.75 -9.73 -4.13
N VAL A 43 -8.58 -9.39 -3.14
CA VAL A 43 -8.09 -9.02 -1.80
C VAL A 43 -7.41 -10.25 -1.19
N TRP A 44 -6.21 -10.07 -0.65
CA TRP A 44 -5.45 -11.17 -0.07
C TRP A 44 -6.21 -11.86 1.09
N GLU A 45 -6.26 -13.20 1.04
CA GLU A 45 -6.98 -14.12 1.93
C GLU A 45 -8.51 -13.99 1.96
N ALA A 46 -9.14 -13.13 1.14
CA ALA A 46 -10.60 -13.00 1.13
C ALA A 46 -11.32 -14.29 0.71
N VAL A 47 -10.80 -15.01 -0.31
CA VAL A 47 -11.38 -16.29 -0.77
C VAL A 47 -11.19 -17.41 0.25
N LYS A 48 -10.09 -17.39 0.99
CA LYS A 48 -9.80 -18.39 2.03
C LYS A 48 -10.77 -18.25 3.20
N GLU A 49 -11.01 -17.03 3.66
CA GLU A 49 -12.01 -16.76 4.69
C GLU A 49 -13.43 -17.11 4.25
N LEU A 50 -13.80 -16.87 2.99
CA LEU A 50 -15.11 -17.26 2.46
C LEU A 50 -15.30 -18.79 2.44
N LYS A 51 -14.26 -19.54 2.05
CA LYS A 51 -14.28 -21.01 2.06
C LYS A 51 -14.31 -21.59 3.47
N GLU A 52 -13.55 -21.01 4.40
CA GLU A 52 -13.54 -21.42 5.81
C GLU A 52 -14.90 -21.13 6.47
N LYS A 53 -15.53 -19.99 6.18
CA LYS A 53 -16.89 -19.65 6.62
C LYS A 53 -17.97 -20.59 6.06
N GLN A 54 -17.78 -21.11 4.84
CA GLN A 54 -18.71 -22.09 4.24
C GLN A 54 -18.55 -23.50 4.80
N GLN A 55 -17.36 -23.87 5.28
CA GLN A 55 -17.07 -25.22 5.81
C GLN A 55 -17.32 -25.35 7.32
N GLN A 56 -17.14 -24.28 8.10
CA GLN A 56 -17.36 -24.27 9.54
C GLN A 56 -18.58 -23.39 9.87
N GLY A 57 -19.76 -23.99 9.91
CA GLY A 57 -21.05 -23.33 10.06
C GLY A 57 -21.32 -22.66 11.43
N SER A 58 -20.44 -21.80 11.93
CA SER A 58 -20.74 -20.60 12.76
C SER A 58 -19.51 -20.05 13.50
N SER A 59 -19.54 -18.74 13.74
CA SER A 59 -18.99 -18.05 14.93
C SER A 59 -17.49 -17.70 15.02
N GLY A 60 -16.83 -17.40 13.90
CA GLY A 60 -15.65 -16.53 13.93
C GLY A 60 -16.08 -15.07 13.80
N SER A 61 -15.63 -14.20 14.72
CA SER A 61 -15.83 -12.74 14.68
C SER A 61 -15.73 -12.21 13.24
N GLY A 62 -16.66 -11.32 12.85
CA GLY A 62 -16.70 -10.69 11.52
C GLY A 62 -15.51 -9.76 11.26
N SER A 63 -14.29 -10.27 11.36
CA SER A 63 -13.09 -9.55 10.97
C SER A 63 -13.03 -9.50 9.45
N ASP A 64 -12.72 -8.32 8.95
CA ASP A 64 -12.34 -8.13 7.56
C ASP A 64 -11.18 -9.05 7.17
N PRO A 65 -11.13 -9.53 5.91
CA PRO A 65 -9.96 -10.17 5.34
C PRO A 65 -8.66 -9.50 5.75
N ARG A 66 -7.63 -10.29 6.06
CA ARG A 66 -6.29 -9.78 6.40
C ARG A 66 -5.74 -8.83 5.34
N GLY A 67 -6.12 -9.00 4.08
CA GLY A 67 -5.77 -8.07 3.00
C GLY A 67 -6.39 -6.67 3.15
N VAL A 68 -7.35 -6.42 4.03
CA VAL A 68 -7.95 -5.10 4.22
C VAL A 68 -7.23 -4.36 5.32
N VAL A 69 -6.53 -3.28 4.95
CA VAL A 69 -5.74 -2.47 5.88
C VAL A 69 -6.63 -1.45 6.58
N GLY A 70 -7.57 -0.83 5.87
CA GLY A 70 -8.52 0.10 6.45
C GLY A 70 -9.02 1.11 5.44
N SER A 71 -9.62 2.19 5.93
CA SER A 71 -10.09 3.30 5.11
C SER A 71 -9.40 4.60 5.47
N VAL A 72 -9.35 5.51 4.50
CA VAL A 72 -8.80 6.85 4.62
C VAL A 72 -9.75 7.82 3.95
N ASP A 73 -10.03 8.93 4.62
CA ASP A 73 -10.85 10.01 4.07
C ASP A 73 -9.92 11.07 3.45
N VAL A 74 -10.24 11.44 2.21
CA VAL A 74 -9.54 12.47 1.43
C VAL A 74 -10.36 13.74 1.48
N ASP A 75 -9.73 14.83 1.91
CA ASP A 75 -10.33 16.15 2.07
C ASP A 75 -10.60 16.85 0.72
N GLU A 76 -11.20 18.04 0.78
CA GLU A 76 -11.50 18.87 -0.39
C GLU A 76 -10.24 19.31 -1.17
N ASN A 77 -9.07 19.30 -0.53
CA ASN A 77 -7.79 19.62 -1.16
C ASN A 77 -7.11 18.39 -1.78
N GLY A 78 -7.77 17.24 -1.77
CA GLY A 78 -7.25 15.98 -2.28
C GLY A 78 -6.18 15.34 -1.39
N LYS A 79 -6.17 15.65 -0.10
CA LYS A 79 -5.20 15.12 0.88
C LYS A 79 -5.90 14.21 1.88
N GLY A 80 -5.26 13.09 2.21
CA GLY A 80 -5.72 12.17 3.25
C GLY A 80 -4.55 11.63 4.04
N ASN A 81 -4.71 11.47 5.35
CA ASN A 81 -3.73 10.78 6.18
C ASN A 81 -4.43 9.88 7.21
N VAL A 82 -3.87 8.69 7.41
CA VAL A 82 -4.35 7.78 8.45
C VAL A 82 -3.22 6.92 8.97
N PHE A 83 -3.24 6.68 10.28
CA PHE A 83 -2.41 5.69 10.95
C PHE A 83 -3.26 4.46 11.27
N LEU A 84 -2.81 3.29 10.82
CA LEU A 84 -3.51 2.02 10.98
C LEU A 84 -2.55 0.96 11.51
N ASP A 85 -3.01 0.07 12.36
CA ASP A 85 -2.28 -1.11 12.79
C ASP A 85 -3.00 -2.39 12.33
N ARG A 86 -2.23 -3.38 11.90
CA ARG A 86 -2.78 -4.70 11.53
C ARG A 86 -1.93 -5.84 12.04
N PRO A 87 -2.57 -6.97 12.43
CA PRO A 87 -1.87 -8.15 12.89
C PRO A 87 -1.28 -8.96 11.72
N ILE A 88 -0.35 -8.35 10.98
CA ILE A 88 0.25 -8.87 9.75
C ILE A 88 1.75 -8.66 9.85
N ALA A 89 2.55 -9.66 9.46
CA ALA A 89 3.99 -9.49 9.38
C ALA A 89 4.39 -8.92 8.00
N VAL A 90 5.40 -8.04 7.97
CA VAL A 90 5.82 -7.35 6.74
C VAL A 90 6.25 -8.33 5.64
N TRP A 91 6.91 -9.43 6.03
CA TRP A 91 7.37 -10.45 5.08
C TRP A 91 6.23 -11.16 4.34
N GLU A 92 5.01 -11.18 4.88
CA GLU A 92 3.83 -11.75 4.20
C GLU A 92 3.33 -10.85 3.06
N MET A 93 3.63 -9.54 3.12
CA MET A 93 3.14 -8.54 2.19
C MET A 93 4.15 -8.19 1.09
N ILE A 94 5.45 -8.35 1.33
CA ILE A 94 6.49 -8.02 0.35
C ILE A 94 6.25 -8.77 -0.97
N GLY A 95 6.27 -8.03 -2.08
CA GLY A 95 6.04 -8.57 -3.43
C GLY A 95 4.58 -8.67 -3.84
N ARG A 96 3.64 -8.34 -2.94
CA ARG A 96 2.23 -8.11 -3.29
C ARG A 96 2.02 -6.66 -3.72
N SER A 97 0.82 -6.32 -4.18
CA SER A 97 0.44 -4.93 -4.41
C SER A 97 -0.48 -4.42 -3.31
N MET A 98 -0.43 -3.11 -3.08
CA MET A 98 -1.41 -2.35 -2.33
C MET A 98 -2.21 -1.51 -3.32
N VAL A 99 -3.54 -1.55 -3.20
CA VAL A 99 -4.47 -0.74 -3.98
C VAL A 99 -5.23 0.16 -3.01
N VAL A 100 -5.32 1.44 -3.34
CA VAL A 100 -6.19 2.40 -2.68
C VAL A 100 -7.24 2.85 -3.68
N SER A 101 -8.51 2.57 -3.38
CA SER A 101 -9.65 2.85 -4.25
C SER A 101 -10.90 3.14 -3.43
N ARG A 102 -11.90 3.80 -4.03
CA ARG A 102 -13.24 3.92 -3.43
C ARG A 102 -13.93 2.57 -3.26
N GLN A 103 -13.56 1.58 -4.08
CA GLN A 103 -14.08 0.23 -4.02
C GLN A 103 -13.10 -0.71 -3.31
N ARG A 104 -13.64 -1.65 -2.54
CA ARG A 104 -12.82 -2.58 -1.74
C ARG A 104 -12.44 -3.85 -2.49
N GLU A 105 -13.40 -4.49 -3.16
CA GLU A 105 -13.19 -5.83 -3.73
C GLU A 105 -12.75 -5.80 -5.20
N GLY A 106 -13.16 -4.76 -5.93
CA GLY A 106 -13.05 -4.68 -7.39
C GLY A 106 -14.31 -5.21 -8.07
N PRO A 107 -14.30 -5.43 -9.40
CA PRO A 107 -13.15 -5.28 -10.32
C PRO A 107 -12.74 -3.82 -10.51
N PHE A 108 -11.43 -3.57 -10.61
CA PHE A 108 -10.91 -2.23 -10.87
C PHE A 108 -10.79 -1.98 -12.37
N SER A 109 -11.12 -0.76 -12.79
CA SER A 109 -10.84 -0.30 -14.15
C SER A 109 -9.35 0.02 -14.29
N ILE A 110 -8.81 -0.14 -15.49
CA ILE A 110 -7.42 0.22 -15.80
C ILE A 110 -7.22 1.75 -15.69
N ASP A 111 -8.23 2.52 -16.10
CA ASP A 111 -8.15 3.99 -16.24
C ASP A 111 -8.96 4.74 -15.16
N ASP A 112 -9.09 4.18 -13.95
CA ASP A 112 -9.75 4.88 -12.85
C ASP A 112 -8.79 5.90 -12.20
N GLU A 113 -9.05 7.19 -12.40
CA GLU A 113 -8.27 8.30 -11.84
C GLU A 113 -8.21 8.28 -10.30
N ASP A 114 -9.23 7.71 -9.66
CA ASP A 114 -9.36 7.61 -8.21
C ASP A 114 -8.90 6.25 -7.66
N THR A 115 -8.15 5.47 -8.45
CA THR A 115 -7.54 4.22 -7.99
C THR A 115 -6.03 4.27 -8.19
N ILE A 116 -5.29 4.14 -7.09
CA ILE A 116 -3.82 4.04 -7.10
C ILE A 116 -3.38 2.65 -6.69
N VAL A 117 -2.31 2.18 -7.32
CA VAL A 117 -1.72 0.87 -7.08
C VAL A 117 -0.21 0.98 -6.97
N GLY A 118 0.39 0.18 -6.09
CA GLY A 118 1.84 0.05 -6.00
C GLY A 118 2.26 -1.30 -5.46
N VAL A 119 3.45 -1.75 -5.84
CA VAL A 119 4.04 -2.98 -5.31
C VAL A 119 4.62 -2.70 -3.92
N VAL A 120 4.31 -3.55 -2.96
CA VAL A 120 4.88 -3.54 -1.62
C VAL A 120 6.34 -3.98 -1.70
N ALA A 121 7.22 -2.99 -1.75
CA ALA A 121 8.66 -3.19 -1.86
C ALA A 121 9.34 -3.25 -0.49
N ARG A 122 10.57 -3.79 -0.48
CA ARG A 122 11.46 -3.68 0.68
C ARG A 122 12.01 -2.26 0.74
N SER A 123 11.96 -1.67 1.92
CA SER A 123 12.71 -0.45 2.25
C SER A 123 13.83 -0.80 3.21
N ALA A 124 14.89 0.03 3.21
CA ALA A 124 15.95 -0.10 4.19
C ALA A 124 15.46 0.30 5.57
N GLY A 125 15.93 -0.39 6.61
CA GLY A 125 15.78 0.04 7.99
C GLY A 125 16.60 1.30 8.28
N VAL A 126 16.42 1.83 9.49
CA VAL A 126 17.24 2.94 9.97
C VAL A 126 18.70 2.47 9.98
N TRP A 127 19.58 3.20 9.27
CA TRP A 127 21.01 2.89 9.08
C TRP A 127 21.35 1.74 8.10
N ASP A 128 20.38 1.10 7.46
CA ASP A 128 20.64 0.01 6.49
C ASP A 128 20.91 0.50 5.05
N ASN A 129 20.78 1.80 4.78
CA ASN A 129 20.93 2.36 3.43
C ASN A 129 22.19 3.23 3.31
N GLU A 130 23.33 2.61 3.03
CA GLU A 130 24.57 3.30 2.66
C GLU A 130 24.68 3.58 1.15
N LYS A 131 23.55 3.67 0.43
CA LYS A 131 23.58 3.90 -1.03
C LYS A 131 24.03 5.34 -1.34
N MET A 132 25.21 5.47 -1.93
CA MET A 132 25.85 6.76 -2.25
C MET A 132 25.61 7.26 -3.70
N VAL A 133 25.16 6.38 -4.61
CA VAL A 133 24.98 6.68 -6.04
C VAL A 133 23.65 6.11 -6.52
N CYS A 134 22.87 6.91 -7.26
CA CYS A 134 21.65 6.48 -7.92
C CYS A 134 21.83 6.57 -9.43
N SER A 135 22.08 5.44 -10.09
CA SER A 135 22.38 5.42 -11.54
C SER A 135 21.20 5.80 -12.43
N CYS A 136 20.00 6.05 -11.88
CA CYS A 136 18.82 6.44 -12.65
C CYS A 136 18.93 7.86 -13.26
N SER A 137 19.76 8.74 -12.68
CA SER A 137 20.09 10.06 -13.25
C SER A 137 21.50 10.10 -13.87
N GLY A 138 22.30 9.04 -13.69
CA GLY A 138 23.73 9.02 -13.98
C GLY A 138 24.59 9.86 -13.03
N LYS A 139 23.98 10.52 -12.04
CA LYS A 139 24.67 11.37 -11.06
C LYS A 139 24.78 10.65 -9.71
N ASN A 140 25.83 10.97 -8.96
CA ASN A 140 25.87 10.55 -7.56
C ASN A 140 24.90 11.39 -6.72
N VAL A 141 24.56 10.91 -5.51
CA VAL A 141 23.57 11.57 -4.63
C VAL A 141 24.03 12.98 -4.22
N TRP A 142 25.33 13.25 -4.22
CA TRP A 142 25.90 14.56 -3.87
C TRP A 142 25.71 15.59 -4.99
N GLU A 143 25.93 15.20 -6.23
CA GLU A 143 25.66 16.02 -7.42
C GLU A 143 24.17 16.35 -7.53
N GLU A 144 23.30 15.38 -7.23
CA GLU A 144 21.87 15.60 -7.23
C GLU A 144 21.44 16.51 -6.05
N ARG A 145 22.06 16.37 -4.88
CA ARG A 145 21.85 17.26 -3.72
C ARG A 145 22.29 18.69 -4.00
N GLU A 146 23.43 18.91 -4.66
CA GLU A 146 23.86 20.24 -5.09
C GLU A 146 22.86 20.85 -6.08
N GLU A 147 22.38 20.05 -7.03
CA GLU A 147 21.35 20.47 -7.98
C GLU A 147 20.05 20.84 -7.26
N GLN A 148 19.58 20.05 -6.29
CA GLN A 148 18.38 20.37 -5.53
C GLN A 148 18.56 21.59 -4.63
N ARG A 149 19.74 21.79 -4.02
CA ARG A 149 20.09 23.04 -3.29
C ARG A 149 20.08 24.24 -4.22
N SER A 150 20.60 24.11 -5.44
CA SER A 150 20.57 25.20 -6.44
C SER A 150 19.14 25.54 -6.90
N ARG A 151 18.21 24.58 -6.79
CA ARG A 151 16.77 24.74 -7.04
C ARG A 151 15.98 25.20 -5.81
N GLY A 152 16.67 25.55 -4.71
CA GLY A 152 16.04 26.14 -3.51
C GLY A 152 15.36 25.12 -2.59
N ILE A 153 15.60 23.82 -2.78
CA ILE A 153 15.12 22.77 -1.89
C ILE A 153 16.22 22.54 -0.84
N VAL A 154 15.91 22.85 0.42
CA VAL A 154 16.83 22.70 1.58
C VAL A 154 16.70 21.31 2.20
#